data_AF-A0A8C5SDH0-F1
#
_entry.id   AF-A0A8C5SDH0-F1
#
_cell.length_a   1.000
_cell.length_b   1.000
_cell.length_c   1.000
_cell.angle_alpha   90.00
_cell.angle_beta   90.00
_cell.angle_gamma   90.00
#
_symmetry.space_group_name_H-M   'P 1'
#
loop_
_entity.id
_entity.type
_entity.pdbx_description
1 polymer ?
#
loop_
_entity_poly.entity_id
_entity_poly.type
_entity_poly.pdbx_seq_one_letter_code
_entity_poly.pdbx_strand_id
1 'polypeptide(L)'
;NIKVNEAVTMFGDNAACIKKATGNRVKNRSKYVDIKYCNIREAIKCKLISLLHCSSEDNLADIMSKTLGGWFCFTLLSTRFLRNYLRNLFAGAWEAQDLSPLPVSMPEATEAQVQQCVELISRARKPVILLGSQVTLPPIPANKLREALEELGIPCFLGGMARGMLGKNSPLHIRQNRREALKEADLVILAGTVCDFRLSYGRTLSKHSKIIAVNRNREQLFKNAYFHWTPNIAIKGDGALFLVCLNQKLKGYSCPQDWVISLKEADQRKEKTNREKAEERTEQYLNPLKLLHHVDYLLPEHSLLVADGGDFVASAAYIIKPRGPLSWLDPGAFGTLGVGGGFALGAKLCRPDSEVWILYGDGSLGFSIMEFDTFVRHRIPVIALVGNDACWTQISREQVPLLGSNVACALDYLDYHVVVEGLGGKGLLLTRQNEDQMDDIIRTAQSKCRNGQPILLNALIGKTTFREGSIAM
;
A
#
# COMPACT_ATOMS: atom_id res chain seq x y z
N ASN A 1 -1.97 64.98 -23.17
CA ASN A 1 -0.68 65.67 -22.98
C ASN A 1 -0.12 65.49 -21.57
N ILE A 2 0.28 64.27 -21.23
CA ILE A 2 1.27 64.01 -20.18
C ILE A 2 2.32 63.11 -20.84
N LYS A 3 3.54 63.64 -20.94
CA LYS A 3 4.68 63.02 -21.61
C LYS A 3 4.91 61.60 -21.09
N VAL A 4 5.12 60.67 -22.02
CA VAL A 4 5.72 59.36 -21.74
C VAL A 4 7.10 59.65 -21.16
N ASN A 5 7.24 59.56 -19.85
CA ASN A 5 8.57 59.53 -19.23
C ASN A 5 9.22 58.23 -19.70
N GLU A 6 10.35 58.40 -20.36
CA GLU A 6 11.16 57.41 -21.04
C GLU A 6 11.39 56.16 -20.18
N ALA A 7 11.41 55.00 -20.82
CA ALA A 7 11.83 53.76 -20.18
C ALA A 7 13.23 53.96 -19.58
N VAL A 8 13.42 53.59 -18.31
CA VAL A 8 14.73 53.68 -17.66
C VAL A 8 15.63 52.61 -18.28
N THR A 9 16.53 53.04 -19.15
CA THR A 9 17.57 52.19 -19.74
C THR A 9 18.64 51.91 -18.69
N MET A 10 18.88 50.63 -18.40
CA MET A 10 19.96 50.19 -17.52
C MET A 10 21.08 49.58 -18.36
N PHE A 11 22.30 50.13 -18.27
CA PHE A 11 23.49 49.59 -18.93
C PHE A 11 24.38 48.87 -17.91
N GLY A 12 24.99 47.76 -18.32
CA GLY A 12 26.05 47.09 -17.56
C GLY A 12 27.29 46.97 -18.44
N ASP A 13 28.44 47.43 -17.95
CA ASP A 13 29.73 47.02 -18.51
C ASP A 13 30.28 45.79 -17.74
N ASN A 14 31.43 45.29 -18.17
CA ASN A 14 32.06 44.05 -17.70
C ASN A 14 32.43 44.00 -16.20
N ALA A 15 32.00 44.96 -15.37
CA ALA A 15 32.07 44.89 -13.91
C ALA A 15 30.71 44.89 -13.18
N ALA A 16 29.57 44.82 -13.88
CA ALA A 16 28.23 44.54 -13.33
C ALA A 16 27.84 45.30 -12.03
N CYS A 17 28.00 46.63 -12.00
CA CYS A 17 27.47 47.47 -10.93
C CYS A 17 26.31 48.35 -11.40
N ILE A 18 25.12 48.17 -10.80
CA ILE A 18 24.09 49.22 -10.74
C ILE A 18 24.12 49.79 -9.31
N LYS A 19 24.39 51.09 -9.15
CA LYS A 19 24.23 51.77 -7.85
C LYS A 19 23.91 53.25 -8.03
N LYS A 20 23.04 53.79 -7.16
CA LYS A 20 23.31 55.10 -6.56
C LYS A 20 23.82 54.84 -5.15
N ALA A 21 25.09 55.15 -4.92
CA ALA A 21 25.81 54.81 -3.71
C ALA A 21 25.60 55.85 -2.61
N THR A 22 25.30 55.42 -1.38
CA THR A 22 25.64 56.15 -0.15
C THR A 22 25.83 55.15 1.00
N GLY A 23 27.07 54.70 1.25
CA GLY A 23 27.44 54.01 2.50
C GLY A 23 28.27 52.72 2.33
N ASN A 24 29.35 52.62 3.13
CA ASN A 24 30.30 51.51 3.20
C ASN A 24 29.97 50.55 4.35
N ARG A 25 29.03 49.63 4.16
CA ARG A 25 28.96 48.38 4.96
C ARG A 25 28.45 47.23 4.09
N VAL A 26 29.24 46.16 4.02
CA VAL A 26 28.87 44.86 3.42
C VAL A 26 28.78 43.85 4.55
N LYS A 27 27.70 43.08 4.61
CA LYS A 27 27.64 41.82 5.38
C LYS A 27 27.10 40.70 4.48
N ASN A 28 27.74 39.54 4.60
CA ASN A 28 27.53 38.33 3.83
C ASN A 28 26.40 37.44 4.37
N ARG A 29 25.75 36.73 3.44
CA ARG A 29 24.93 35.49 3.55
C ARG A 29 23.54 35.57 4.23
N SER A 30 22.53 35.16 3.45
CA SER A 30 21.57 34.12 3.85
C SER A 30 20.91 33.50 2.60
N LYS A 31 20.85 32.16 2.55
CA LYS A 31 19.95 31.40 1.68
C LYS A 31 18.66 31.20 2.46
N TYR A 32 17.66 32.03 2.20
CA TYR A 32 16.26 31.78 2.54
C TYR A 32 15.42 32.29 1.36
N VAL A 33 14.45 31.48 0.92
CA VAL A 33 13.39 31.95 0.03
C VAL A 33 12.45 32.78 0.89
N ASP A 34 12.67 34.09 0.88
CA ASP A 34 11.85 35.04 1.60
C ASP A 34 10.68 35.46 0.70
N ILE A 35 9.48 34.98 1.02
CA ILE A 35 8.21 35.30 0.32
C ILE A 35 7.89 36.82 0.42
N LYS A 36 8.65 37.58 1.21
CA LYS A 36 8.54 39.04 1.29
C LYS A 36 9.08 39.81 0.09
N TYR A 37 9.70 39.18 -0.92
CA TYR A 37 10.28 39.92 -2.05
C TYR A 37 9.80 39.44 -3.41
N CYS A 38 9.30 40.36 -4.25
CA CYS A 38 9.04 40.07 -5.66
C CYS A 38 10.37 39.97 -6.40
N ASN A 39 10.71 38.77 -6.89
CA ASN A 39 11.89 38.52 -7.70
C ASN A 39 11.69 39.02 -9.14
N ILE A 40 12.77 39.50 -9.77
CA ILE A 40 12.76 39.99 -11.17
C ILE A 40 12.20 38.93 -12.12
N ARG A 41 12.49 37.64 -11.89
CA ARG A 41 11.95 36.52 -12.66
C ARG A 41 10.43 36.49 -12.73
N GLU A 42 9.77 36.69 -11.59
CA GLU A 42 8.32 36.62 -11.51
C GLU A 42 7.67 37.87 -12.12
N ALA A 43 8.33 39.02 -12.02
CA ALA A 43 7.90 40.25 -12.69
C ALA A 43 7.99 40.13 -14.23
N ILE A 44 9.02 39.50 -14.77
CA ILE A 44 9.15 39.23 -16.22
C ILE A 44 8.09 38.25 -16.70
N LYS A 45 7.87 37.13 -15.98
CA LYS A 45 6.82 36.15 -16.33
C LYS A 45 5.43 36.79 -16.37
N CYS A 46 5.16 37.73 -15.46
CA CYS A 46 3.91 38.48 -15.42
C CYS A 46 3.85 39.67 -16.39
N LYS A 47 4.86 39.86 -17.26
CA LYS A 47 5.00 40.97 -18.21
C LYS A 47 4.96 42.36 -17.55
N LEU A 48 5.42 42.45 -16.30
CA LEU A 48 5.49 43.71 -15.56
C LEU A 48 6.82 44.45 -15.83
N ILE A 49 7.86 43.72 -16.23
CA ILE A 49 9.18 44.23 -16.62
C ILE A 49 9.61 43.45 -17.87
N SER A 50 10.23 44.12 -18.83
CA SER A 50 10.83 43.49 -20.00
C SER A 50 12.35 43.52 -19.86
N LEU A 51 12.99 42.35 -20.00
CA LEU A 51 14.43 42.27 -20.08
C LEU A 51 14.86 42.52 -21.53
N LEU A 52 15.56 43.62 -21.78
CA LEU A 52 15.91 44.06 -23.13
C LEU A 52 17.20 43.39 -23.65
N HIS A 53 18.19 43.18 -22.79
CA HIS A 53 19.45 42.53 -23.15
C HIS A 53 20.11 41.88 -21.92
N CYS A 54 20.75 40.73 -22.13
CA CYS A 54 21.61 40.07 -21.16
C CYS A 54 22.77 39.43 -21.91
N SER A 55 24.00 39.74 -21.50
CA SER A 55 25.21 39.37 -22.25
C SER A 55 25.63 37.91 -22.09
N SER A 56 25.12 37.20 -21.08
CA SER A 56 25.38 35.76 -20.86
C SER A 56 24.24 35.07 -20.10
N GLU A 57 24.18 33.75 -20.18
CA GLU A 57 23.21 32.94 -19.41
C GLU A 57 23.46 33.00 -17.89
N ASP A 58 24.71 33.10 -17.47
CA ASP A 58 25.06 33.27 -16.04
C ASP A 58 24.55 34.60 -15.48
N ASN A 59 24.69 35.68 -16.25
CA ASN A 59 24.16 36.99 -15.89
C ASN A 59 22.63 36.99 -15.85
N LEU A 60 21.99 36.20 -16.72
CA LEU A 60 20.54 36.03 -16.72
C LEU A 60 20.07 35.34 -15.45
N ALA A 61 20.74 34.25 -15.05
CA ALA A 61 20.42 33.52 -13.82
C ALA A 61 20.58 34.41 -12.57
N ASP A 62 21.65 35.20 -12.50
CA ASP A 62 21.89 36.13 -11.39
C ASP A 62 20.79 37.22 -11.33
N ILE A 63 20.49 37.89 -12.45
CA ILE A 63 19.45 38.93 -12.53
C ILE A 63 18.08 38.36 -12.13
N MET A 64 17.73 37.16 -12.59
CA MET A 64 16.46 36.51 -12.28
C MET A 64 16.29 36.20 -10.78
N SER A 65 17.39 36.08 -10.03
CA SER A 65 17.39 35.80 -8.59
C SER A 65 17.32 37.05 -7.70
N LYS A 66 17.48 38.26 -8.27
CA LYS A 66 17.47 39.51 -7.52
C LYS A 66 16.06 40.00 -7.19
N THR A 67 15.95 40.68 -6.05
CA THR A 67 14.71 41.28 -5.54
C THR A 67 14.56 42.73 -6.03
N LEU A 68 13.35 43.14 -6.42
CA LEU A 68 13.06 44.54 -6.76
C LEU A 68 13.06 45.40 -5.48
N GLY A 69 14.07 46.26 -5.32
CA GLY A 69 14.18 47.17 -4.16
C GLY A 69 13.28 48.40 -4.30
N GLY A 70 12.49 48.70 -3.26
CA GLY A 70 11.70 49.94 -3.12
C GLY A 70 10.27 49.70 -2.64
N TRP A 71 9.90 50.27 -1.48
CA TRP A 71 8.61 50.03 -0.80
C TRP A 71 7.38 50.45 -1.63
N PHE A 72 7.51 51.48 -2.48
CA PHE A 72 6.40 52.00 -3.29
C PHE A 72 6.12 51.16 -4.55
N CYS A 73 7.17 50.67 -5.24
CA CYS A 73 7.03 49.70 -6.34
C CYS A 73 6.57 48.32 -5.84
N PHE A 74 6.99 47.94 -4.63
CA PHE A 74 6.64 46.65 -4.03
C PHE A 74 5.12 46.48 -3.87
N THR A 75 4.39 47.49 -3.38
CA THR A 75 2.95 47.38 -3.09
C THR A 75 2.10 47.25 -4.35
N LEU A 76 2.40 48.02 -5.41
CA LEU A 76 1.65 47.97 -6.66
C LEU A 76 1.93 46.69 -7.46
N LEU A 77 3.21 46.29 -7.53
CA LEU A 77 3.62 45.07 -8.26
C LEU A 77 3.16 43.80 -7.54
N SER A 78 3.26 43.74 -6.21
CA SER A 78 2.74 42.61 -5.42
C SER A 78 1.22 42.49 -5.50
N THR A 79 0.48 43.60 -5.44
CA THR A 79 -0.99 43.58 -5.59
C THR A 79 -1.40 43.10 -6.98
N ARG A 80 -0.71 43.57 -8.03
CA ARG A 80 -1.00 43.18 -9.42
C ARG A 80 -0.59 41.73 -9.68
N PHE A 81 0.53 41.27 -9.11
CA PHE A 81 0.96 39.88 -9.11
C PHE A 81 -0.07 38.98 -8.40
N LEU A 82 -0.44 39.29 -7.16
CA LEU A 82 -1.44 38.53 -6.40
C LEU A 82 -2.79 38.49 -7.12
N ARG A 83 -3.26 39.61 -7.67
CA ARG A 83 -4.49 39.63 -8.46
C ARG A 83 -4.40 38.76 -9.71
N ASN A 84 -3.30 38.81 -10.45
CA ASN A 84 -3.15 37.99 -11.66
C ASN A 84 -2.95 36.51 -11.32
N TYR A 85 -2.21 36.20 -10.25
CA TYR A 85 -2.00 34.86 -9.73
C TYR A 85 -3.32 34.25 -9.25
N LEU A 86 -4.08 34.96 -8.41
CA LEU A 86 -5.41 34.52 -7.97
C LEU A 86 -6.39 34.42 -9.14
N ARG A 87 -6.37 35.37 -10.08
CA ARG A 87 -7.22 35.30 -11.28
C ARG A 87 -6.89 34.09 -12.15
N ASN A 88 -5.62 33.71 -12.27
CA ASN A 88 -5.21 32.53 -13.01
C ASN A 88 -5.51 31.24 -12.23
N LEU A 89 -5.27 31.22 -10.91
CA LEU A 89 -5.54 30.08 -10.04
C LEU A 89 -7.03 29.74 -9.98
N PHE A 90 -7.88 30.77 -10.00
CA PHE A 90 -9.33 30.66 -9.99
C PHE A 90 -9.96 30.96 -11.36
N ALA A 91 -9.18 30.98 -12.44
CA ALA A 91 -9.72 31.13 -13.78
C ALA A 91 -10.65 29.96 -14.07
N GLY A 92 -11.90 30.24 -14.43
CA GLY A 92 -12.91 29.21 -14.65
C GLY A 92 -13.39 28.49 -13.38
N ALA A 93 -12.96 28.88 -12.17
CA ALA A 93 -13.41 28.24 -10.92
C ALA A 93 -14.92 28.37 -10.68
N TRP A 94 -15.55 29.38 -11.30
CA TRP A 94 -16.99 29.63 -11.24
C TRP A 94 -17.69 29.38 -12.57
N GLU A 95 -16.96 28.91 -13.58
CA GLU A 95 -17.60 28.42 -14.81
C GLU A 95 -18.26 27.09 -14.47
N ALA A 96 -19.55 26.98 -14.80
CA ALA A 96 -20.27 25.73 -14.61
C ALA A 96 -19.61 24.65 -15.47
N GLN A 97 -19.01 23.66 -14.80
CA GLN A 97 -18.49 22.45 -15.43
C GLN A 97 -19.50 21.33 -15.21
N ASP A 98 -19.59 20.41 -16.18
CA ASP A 98 -20.28 19.15 -15.93
C ASP A 98 -19.49 18.36 -14.88
N LEU A 99 -20.06 18.25 -13.67
CA LEU A 99 -19.52 17.46 -12.58
C LEU A 99 -20.08 16.03 -12.58
N SER A 100 -20.80 15.64 -13.63
CA SER A 100 -21.23 14.26 -13.79
C SER A 100 -20.01 13.33 -13.82
N PRO A 101 -20.10 12.15 -13.18
CA PRO A 101 -19.02 11.18 -13.24
C PRO A 101 -18.71 10.84 -14.70
N LEU A 102 -17.42 10.81 -15.04
CA LEU A 102 -17.01 10.36 -16.37
C LEU A 102 -17.59 8.96 -16.65
N PRO A 103 -18.09 8.69 -17.87
CA PRO A 103 -18.60 7.38 -18.22
C PRO A 103 -17.47 6.35 -18.09
N VAL A 104 -17.71 5.32 -17.27
CA VAL A 104 -16.73 4.26 -17.02
C VAL A 104 -16.95 3.13 -18.03
N SER A 105 -16.00 2.94 -18.94
CA SER A 105 -15.97 1.76 -19.82
C SER A 105 -15.11 0.67 -19.18
N MET A 106 -15.71 -0.48 -18.89
CA MET A 106 -15.02 -1.64 -18.36
C MET A 106 -14.65 -2.61 -19.49
N PRO A 107 -13.41 -3.11 -19.56
CA PRO A 107 -13.07 -4.16 -20.51
C PRO A 107 -13.74 -5.47 -20.10
N GLU A 108 -14.30 -6.19 -21.06
CA GLU A 108 -15.00 -7.45 -20.83
C GLU A 108 -14.42 -8.57 -21.70
N ALA A 109 -14.60 -9.81 -21.25
CA ALA A 109 -14.27 -10.98 -22.06
C ALA A 109 -15.30 -11.12 -23.19
N THR A 110 -14.86 -11.52 -24.39
CA THR A 110 -15.80 -11.86 -25.46
C THR A 110 -16.47 -13.20 -25.17
N GLU A 111 -17.68 -13.41 -25.68
CA GLU A 111 -18.41 -14.68 -25.54
C GLU A 111 -17.56 -15.88 -26.03
N ALA A 112 -16.82 -15.71 -27.13
CA ALA A 112 -15.92 -16.74 -27.65
C ALA A 112 -14.78 -17.07 -26.66
N GLN A 113 -14.19 -16.07 -26.00
CA GLN A 113 -13.17 -16.30 -24.97
C GLN A 113 -13.74 -17.03 -23.76
N VAL A 114 -14.93 -16.62 -23.30
CA VAL A 114 -15.62 -17.29 -22.18
C VAL A 114 -15.90 -18.75 -22.53
N GLN A 115 -16.40 -19.03 -23.73
CA GLN A 115 -16.67 -20.39 -24.19
C GLN A 115 -15.39 -21.25 -24.24
N GLN A 116 -14.28 -20.72 -24.74
CA GLN A 116 -12.99 -21.41 -24.71
C GLN A 116 -12.51 -21.72 -23.29
N CYS A 117 -12.73 -20.79 -22.34
CA CYS A 117 -12.43 -21.04 -20.93
C CYS A 117 -13.30 -22.15 -20.34
N VAL A 118 -14.61 -22.14 -20.62
CA VAL A 118 -15.56 -23.18 -20.19
C VAL A 118 -15.10 -24.56 -20.64
N GLU A 119 -14.67 -24.71 -21.90
CA GLU A 119 -14.16 -25.97 -22.44
C GLU A 119 -12.90 -26.45 -21.73
N LEU A 120 -11.95 -25.55 -21.45
CA LEU A 120 -10.73 -25.88 -20.72
C LEU A 120 -11.02 -26.31 -19.28
N ILE A 121 -11.88 -25.57 -18.59
CA ILE A 121 -12.25 -25.85 -17.19
C ILE A 121 -13.00 -27.17 -17.07
N SER A 122 -13.91 -27.45 -18.00
CA SER A 122 -14.68 -28.70 -18.01
C SER A 122 -13.82 -29.94 -18.20
N ARG A 123 -12.62 -29.81 -18.79
CA ARG A 123 -11.67 -30.91 -19.01
C ARG A 123 -10.57 -30.99 -17.94
N ALA A 124 -10.42 -29.97 -17.11
CA ALA A 124 -9.36 -29.88 -16.12
C ALA A 124 -9.59 -30.88 -14.98
N ARG A 125 -8.51 -31.55 -14.55
CA ARG A 125 -8.49 -32.45 -13.41
C ARG A 125 -7.96 -31.80 -12.14
N LYS A 126 -7.08 -30.82 -12.27
CA LYS A 126 -6.44 -30.10 -11.16
C LYS A 126 -6.51 -28.58 -11.34
N PRO A 127 -7.71 -27.99 -11.47
CA PRO A 127 -7.86 -26.54 -11.64
C PRO A 127 -7.60 -25.80 -10.33
N VAL A 128 -7.01 -24.60 -10.43
CA VAL A 128 -6.89 -23.64 -9.32
C VAL A 128 -7.13 -22.21 -9.81
N ILE A 129 -7.71 -21.36 -8.96
CA ILE A 129 -7.87 -19.92 -9.21
C ILE A 129 -6.90 -19.15 -8.31
N LEU A 130 -6.19 -18.19 -8.88
CA LEU A 130 -5.37 -17.22 -8.14
C LEU A 130 -5.98 -15.83 -8.30
N LEU A 131 -6.55 -15.31 -7.22
CA LEU A 131 -7.19 -14.00 -7.18
C LEU A 131 -6.22 -12.92 -6.71
N GLY A 132 -6.11 -11.84 -7.49
CA GLY A 132 -5.31 -10.66 -7.15
C GLY A 132 -6.18 -9.45 -6.79
N SER A 133 -5.57 -8.38 -6.28
CA SER A 133 -6.29 -7.19 -5.80
C SER A 133 -7.26 -6.55 -6.80
N GLN A 134 -7.05 -6.73 -8.11
CA GLN A 134 -7.92 -6.10 -9.11
C GLN A 134 -9.37 -6.63 -9.06
N VAL A 135 -9.59 -7.85 -8.60
CA VAL A 135 -10.95 -8.44 -8.51
C VAL A 135 -11.82 -7.78 -7.44
N THR A 136 -11.23 -6.98 -6.56
CA THR A 136 -11.96 -6.25 -5.53
C THR A 136 -12.46 -4.88 -6.01
N LEU A 137 -12.12 -4.49 -7.23
CA LEU A 137 -12.53 -3.21 -7.82
C LEU A 137 -13.92 -3.31 -8.45
N PRO A 138 -14.71 -2.22 -8.50
CA PRO A 138 -15.99 -2.17 -9.21
C PRO A 138 -15.83 -2.57 -10.68
N PRO A 139 -16.83 -3.19 -11.34
CA PRO A 139 -18.26 -2.99 -11.03
C PRO A 139 -18.90 -4.08 -10.16
N ILE A 140 -18.27 -5.25 -10.02
CA ILE A 140 -18.87 -6.36 -9.28
C ILE A 140 -18.68 -6.16 -7.77
N PRO A 141 -19.76 -6.17 -6.97
CA PRO A 141 -19.65 -6.17 -5.52
C PRO A 141 -18.90 -7.42 -5.04
N ALA A 142 -18.00 -7.26 -4.08
CA ALA A 142 -17.13 -8.35 -3.63
C ALA A 142 -17.90 -9.57 -3.09
N ASN A 143 -19.06 -9.36 -2.44
CA ASN A 143 -19.92 -10.46 -1.98
C ASN A 143 -20.50 -11.28 -3.15
N LYS A 144 -20.89 -10.64 -4.24
CA LYS A 144 -21.40 -11.34 -5.44
C LYS A 144 -20.29 -12.16 -6.12
N LEU A 145 -19.07 -11.65 -6.12
CA LEU A 145 -17.90 -12.43 -6.58
C LEU A 145 -17.67 -13.64 -5.67
N ARG A 146 -17.73 -13.46 -4.35
CA ARG A 146 -17.60 -14.56 -3.38
C ARG A 146 -18.64 -15.66 -3.63
N GLU A 147 -19.91 -15.31 -3.78
CA GLU A 147 -21.00 -16.25 -4.10
C GLU A 147 -20.69 -17.04 -5.38
N ALA A 148 -20.27 -16.35 -6.45
CA ALA A 148 -19.91 -17.01 -7.70
C ALA A 148 -18.71 -17.96 -7.58
N LEU A 149 -17.71 -17.62 -6.75
CA LEU A 149 -16.58 -18.51 -6.46
C LEU A 149 -17.01 -19.74 -5.66
N GLU A 150 -17.88 -19.56 -4.66
CA GLU A 150 -18.43 -20.65 -3.84
C GLU A 150 -19.26 -21.61 -4.69
N GLU A 151 -20.07 -21.11 -5.63
CA GLU A 151 -20.82 -21.93 -6.60
C GLU A 151 -19.92 -22.64 -7.62
N LEU A 152 -18.86 -21.99 -8.12
CA LEU A 152 -17.89 -22.61 -9.04
C LEU A 152 -17.14 -23.78 -8.42
N GLY A 153 -16.92 -23.77 -7.10
CA GLY A 153 -16.31 -24.87 -6.37
C GLY A 153 -14.83 -25.14 -6.69
N ILE A 154 -14.13 -24.24 -7.37
CA ILE A 154 -12.70 -24.40 -7.72
C ILE A 154 -11.82 -23.89 -6.56
N PRO A 155 -10.79 -24.65 -6.13
CA PRO A 155 -9.84 -24.20 -5.11
C PRO A 155 -9.17 -22.86 -5.46
N CYS A 156 -9.08 -21.97 -4.47
CA CYS A 156 -8.65 -20.59 -4.64
C CYS A 156 -7.45 -20.26 -3.74
N PHE A 157 -6.47 -19.58 -4.31
CA PHE A 157 -5.42 -18.85 -3.61
C PHE A 157 -5.71 -17.35 -3.68
N LEU A 158 -5.63 -16.66 -2.54
CA LEU A 158 -6.01 -15.26 -2.42
C LEU A 158 -4.78 -14.38 -2.16
N GLY A 159 -4.54 -13.40 -3.05
CA GLY A 159 -3.41 -12.48 -3.00
C GLY A 159 -3.80 -11.02 -2.81
N GLY A 160 -2.92 -10.24 -2.20
CA GLY A 160 -3.13 -8.81 -1.94
C GLY A 160 -4.45 -8.53 -1.22
N MET A 161 -5.21 -7.55 -1.71
CA MET A 161 -6.49 -7.14 -1.12
C MET A 161 -7.58 -8.21 -1.24
N ALA A 162 -7.41 -9.22 -2.11
CA ALA A 162 -8.35 -10.33 -2.23
C ALA A 162 -8.23 -11.37 -1.11
N ARG A 163 -7.25 -11.26 -0.19
CA ARG A 163 -6.99 -12.22 0.90
C ARG A 163 -8.21 -12.58 1.75
N GLY A 164 -9.15 -11.65 1.92
CA GLY A 164 -10.39 -11.88 2.65
C GLY A 164 -11.56 -12.42 1.82
N MET A 165 -11.44 -12.54 0.49
CA MET A 165 -12.57 -12.77 -0.43
C MET A 165 -13.49 -13.93 -0.04
N LEU A 166 -12.94 -15.03 0.49
CA LEU A 166 -13.72 -16.22 0.85
C LEU A 166 -14.00 -16.34 2.37
N GLY A 167 -13.51 -15.40 3.18
CA GLY A 167 -13.59 -15.45 4.64
C GLY A 167 -12.74 -16.55 5.28
N LYS A 168 -12.88 -16.71 6.60
CA LYS A 168 -11.97 -17.53 7.43
C LYS A 168 -12.12 -19.05 7.30
N ASN A 169 -13.32 -19.54 6.97
CA ASN A 169 -13.69 -20.97 7.04
C ASN A 169 -14.01 -21.59 5.67
N SER A 170 -13.67 -20.93 4.56
CA SER A 170 -14.07 -21.43 3.25
C SER A 170 -13.40 -22.77 2.90
N PRO A 171 -14.17 -23.75 2.39
CA PRO A 171 -13.63 -25.00 1.88
C PRO A 171 -12.88 -24.84 0.55
N LEU A 172 -12.96 -23.67 -0.11
CA LEU A 172 -12.25 -23.41 -1.36
C LEU A 172 -10.92 -22.68 -1.15
N HIS A 173 -10.78 -21.92 -0.06
CA HIS A 173 -9.56 -21.16 0.20
C HIS A 173 -8.42 -22.08 0.63
N ILE A 174 -7.38 -22.18 -0.19
CA ILE A 174 -6.11 -22.83 0.16
C ILE A 174 -5.12 -21.72 0.53
N ARG A 175 -4.58 -21.75 1.74
CA ARG A 175 -3.72 -20.67 2.27
C ARG A 175 -2.24 -21.00 2.11
N GLN A 176 -1.91 -22.27 2.30
CA GLN A 176 -0.56 -22.79 2.36
C GLN A 176 -0.20 -23.54 1.08
N ASN A 177 1.08 -23.91 0.92
CA ASN A 177 1.58 -24.76 -0.17
C ASN A 177 1.21 -24.30 -1.60
N ARG A 178 1.04 -22.99 -1.80
CA ARG A 178 0.70 -22.42 -3.12
C ARG A 178 1.68 -22.82 -4.21
N ARG A 179 2.98 -22.87 -3.88
CA ARG A 179 4.03 -23.20 -4.86
C ARG A 179 3.86 -24.63 -5.38
N GLU A 180 3.61 -25.57 -4.48
CA GLU A 180 3.43 -26.98 -4.79
C GLU A 180 2.15 -27.20 -5.59
N ALA A 181 1.04 -26.59 -5.16
CA ALA A 181 -0.23 -26.64 -5.87
C ALA A 181 -0.11 -26.10 -7.32
N LEU A 182 0.60 -24.98 -7.53
CA LEU A 182 0.80 -24.40 -8.86
C LEU A 182 1.70 -25.24 -9.78
N LYS A 183 2.60 -26.05 -9.21
CA LYS A 183 3.42 -27.00 -9.98
C LYS A 183 2.63 -28.22 -10.42
N GLU A 184 1.64 -28.64 -9.62
CA GLU A 184 0.82 -29.82 -9.88
C GLU A 184 -0.44 -29.52 -10.69
N ALA A 185 -0.93 -28.28 -10.66
CA ALA A 185 -2.13 -27.85 -11.38
C ALA A 185 -1.98 -28.07 -12.90
N ASP A 186 -3.05 -28.57 -13.53
CA ASP A 186 -3.17 -28.70 -14.98
C ASP A 186 -3.90 -27.51 -15.63
N LEU A 187 -4.58 -26.69 -14.81
CA LEU A 187 -5.21 -25.44 -15.21
C LEU A 187 -5.05 -24.40 -14.08
N VAL A 188 -4.55 -23.21 -14.43
CA VAL A 188 -4.44 -22.07 -13.53
C VAL A 188 -5.21 -20.89 -14.12
N ILE A 189 -6.13 -20.33 -13.34
CA ILE A 189 -6.85 -19.09 -13.67
C ILE A 189 -6.23 -17.94 -12.88
N LEU A 190 -5.53 -17.03 -13.56
CA LEU A 190 -4.99 -15.80 -13.00
C LEU A 190 -6.03 -14.68 -13.14
N ALA A 191 -6.86 -14.48 -12.12
CA ALA A 191 -7.93 -13.47 -12.12
C ALA A 191 -7.46 -12.20 -11.41
N GLY A 192 -7.17 -11.14 -12.17
CA GLY A 192 -6.67 -9.88 -11.62
C GLY A 192 -5.30 -9.98 -10.95
N THR A 193 -4.59 -11.09 -11.16
CA THR A 193 -3.26 -11.37 -10.63
C THR A 193 -2.19 -10.93 -11.62
N VAL A 194 -1.08 -10.41 -11.11
CA VAL A 194 0.11 -10.06 -11.90
C VAL A 194 1.23 -11.03 -11.52
N CYS A 195 1.90 -11.60 -12.52
CA CYS A 195 3.06 -12.47 -12.34
C CYS A 195 4.32 -11.65 -12.01
N ASP A 196 4.31 -10.93 -10.90
CA ASP A 196 5.45 -10.18 -10.35
C ASP A 196 6.26 -11.01 -9.34
N PHE A 197 7.17 -10.38 -8.60
CA PHE A 197 8.04 -11.03 -7.62
C PHE A 197 7.26 -11.85 -6.56
N ARG A 198 6.03 -11.45 -6.21
CA ARG A 198 5.17 -12.14 -5.23
C ARG A 198 4.66 -13.49 -5.74
N LEU A 199 4.70 -13.70 -7.05
CA LEU A 199 4.45 -15.00 -7.72
C LEU A 199 5.72 -15.52 -8.41
N SER A 200 6.90 -15.10 -7.94
CA SER A 200 8.19 -15.51 -8.50
C SER A 200 8.26 -15.34 -10.02
N TYR A 201 7.69 -14.26 -10.55
CA TYR A 201 7.67 -13.94 -11.98
C TYR A 201 6.99 -15.02 -12.85
N GLY A 202 6.08 -15.81 -12.26
CA GLY A 202 5.41 -16.93 -12.92
C GLY A 202 6.23 -18.22 -13.00
N ARG A 203 7.46 -18.26 -12.45
CA ARG A 203 8.34 -19.46 -12.45
C ARG A 203 7.76 -20.69 -11.76
N THR A 204 6.79 -20.49 -10.87
CA THR A 204 6.14 -21.57 -10.14
C THR A 204 5.01 -22.24 -10.92
N LEU A 205 4.55 -21.62 -12.02
CA LEU A 205 3.51 -22.19 -12.87
C LEU A 205 4.10 -23.37 -13.64
N SER A 206 3.40 -24.51 -13.63
CA SER A 206 3.82 -25.69 -14.37
C SER A 206 3.86 -25.41 -15.88
N LYS A 207 4.89 -25.92 -16.57
CA LYS A 207 4.97 -25.89 -18.05
C LYS A 207 3.85 -26.69 -18.71
N HIS A 208 3.25 -27.64 -17.99
CA HIS A 208 2.15 -28.47 -18.47
C HIS A 208 0.77 -27.84 -18.19
N SER A 209 0.70 -26.85 -17.29
CA SER A 209 -0.56 -26.19 -16.96
C SER A 209 -1.06 -25.38 -18.14
N LYS A 210 -2.36 -25.47 -18.41
CA LYS A 210 -3.06 -24.44 -19.16
C LYS A 210 -3.21 -23.20 -18.29
N ILE A 211 -3.04 -22.01 -18.86
CA ILE A 211 -3.12 -20.74 -18.13
C ILE A 211 -4.18 -19.86 -18.78
N ILE A 212 -5.19 -19.48 -17.99
CA ILE A 212 -6.17 -18.45 -18.34
C ILE A 212 -5.78 -17.20 -17.55
N ALA A 213 -5.39 -16.13 -18.23
CA ALA A 213 -5.01 -14.88 -17.60
C ALA A 213 -6.04 -13.79 -17.91
N VAL A 214 -6.54 -13.12 -16.87
CA VAL A 214 -7.56 -12.08 -16.97
C VAL A 214 -7.12 -10.84 -16.21
N ASN A 215 -7.00 -9.71 -16.91
CA ASN A 215 -6.60 -8.45 -16.30
C ASN A 215 -7.15 -7.25 -17.08
N ARG A 216 -7.59 -6.19 -16.39
CA ARG A 216 -8.09 -4.94 -17.01
C ARG A 216 -7.01 -4.22 -17.82
N ASN A 217 -5.75 -4.36 -17.42
CA ASN A 217 -4.61 -3.71 -18.05
C ASN A 217 -3.81 -4.71 -18.89
N ARG A 218 -3.56 -4.37 -20.16
CA ARG A 218 -2.85 -5.24 -21.11
C ARG A 218 -1.38 -5.45 -20.74
N GLU A 219 -0.69 -4.45 -20.19
CA GLU A 219 0.70 -4.62 -19.76
C GLU A 219 0.79 -5.57 -18.57
N GLN A 220 -0.09 -5.40 -17.58
CA GLN A 220 -0.15 -6.30 -16.42
C GLN A 220 -0.54 -7.74 -16.82
N LEU A 221 -1.44 -7.89 -17.79
CA LEU A 221 -1.85 -9.19 -18.34
C LEU A 221 -0.67 -10.01 -18.87
N PHE A 222 0.32 -9.33 -19.50
CA PHE A 222 1.48 -9.98 -20.11
C PHE A 222 2.79 -9.76 -19.33
N LYS A 223 2.72 -9.23 -18.09
CA LYS A 223 3.93 -8.93 -17.32
C LYS A 223 4.73 -10.21 -17.06
N ASN A 224 5.99 -10.23 -17.50
CA ASN A 224 6.90 -11.38 -17.42
C ASN A 224 6.43 -12.64 -18.17
N ALA A 225 5.41 -12.54 -19.03
CA ALA A 225 4.99 -13.64 -19.89
C ALA A 225 6.06 -13.96 -20.93
N TYR A 226 6.00 -15.17 -21.50
CA TYR A 226 6.89 -15.70 -22.54
C TYR A 226 8.33 -15.98 -22.12
N PHE A 227 8.67 -15.76 -20.84
CA PHE A 227 9.94 -16.22 -20.25
C PHE A 227 9.77 -17.52 -19.46
N HIS A 228 8.85 -17.53 -18.51
CA HIS A 228 8.63 -18.66 -17.59
C HIS A 228 7.21 -19.24 -17.67
N TRP A 229 6.29 -18.51 -18.28
CA TRP A 229 4.89 -18.88 -18.40
C TRP A 229 4.29 -18.21 -19.64
N THR A 230 3.26 -18.82 -20.22
CA THR A 230 2.57 -18.28 -21.40
C THR A 230 1.07 -18.48 -21.22
N PRO A 231 0.24 -17.42 -21.32
CA PRO A 231 -1.21 -17.60 -21.25
C PRO A 231 -1.70 -18.39 -22.48
N ASN A 232 -2.50 -19.42 -22.26
CA ASN A 232 -3.24 -20.10 -23.33
C ASN A 232 -4.44 -19.27 -23.77
N ILE A 233 -5.09 -18.59 -22.82
CA ILE A 233 -6.14 -17.61 -23.09
C ILE A 233 -5.77 -16.35 -22.31
N ALA A 234 -5.61 -15.23 -23.02
CA ALA A 234 -5.32 -13.93 -22.43
C ALA A 234 -6.52 -13.00 -22.67
N ILE A 235 -7.14 -12.56 -21.59
CA ILE A 235 -8.37 -11.76 -21.61
C ILE A 235 -8.06 -10.38 -21.03
N LYS A 236 -8.15 -9.34 -21.86
CA LYS A 236 -8.21 -7.96 -21.37
C LYS A 236 -9.64 -7.72 -20.88
N GLY A 237 -9.87 -7.96 -19.60
CA GLY A 237 -11.20 -7.90 -19.01
C GLY A 237 -11.16 -7.73 -17.50
N ASP A 238 -12.28 -7.33 -16.92
CA ASP A 238 -12.43 -7.35 -15.47
C ASP A 238 -12.49 -8.78 -14.92
N GLY A 239 -11.60 -9.10 -13.98
CA GLY A 239 -11.51 -10.44 -13.40
C GLY A 239 -12.75 -10.87 -12.62
N ALA A 240 -13.39 -9.94 -11.90
CA ALA A 240 -14.59 -10.25 -11.13
C ALA A 240 -15.80 -10.51 -12.04
N LEU A 241 -16.01 -9.63 -13.02
CA LEU A 241 -17.04 -9.81 -14.04
C LEU A 241 -16.85 -11.12 -14.83
N PHE A 242 -15.62 -11.41 -15.24
CA PHE A 242 -15.28 -12.67 -15.92
C PHE A 242 -15.66 -13.89 -15.09
N LEU A 243 -15.31 -13.93 -13.80
CA LEU A 243 -15.61 -15.06 -12.92
C LEU A 243 -17.12 -15.23 -12.68
N VAL A 244 -17.87 -14.14 -12.55
CA VAL A 244 -19.34 -14.17 -12.44
C VAL A 244 -19.98 -14.71 -13.72
N CYS A 245 -19.52 -14.25 -14.90
CA CYS A 245 -20.00 -14.75 -16.19
C CYS A 245 -19.66 -16.23 -16.37
N LEU A 246 -18.44 -16.62 -16.00
CA LEU A 246 -17.96 -18.00 -16.07
C LEU A 246 -18.81 -18.93 -15.20
N ASN A 247 -19.14 -18.53 -13.97
CA ASN A 247 -20.04 -19.26 -13.08
C ASN A 247 -21.41 -19.52 -13.73
N GLN A 248 -21.98 -18.52 -14.42
CA GLN A 248 -23.28 -18.68 -15.10
C GLN A 248 -23.24 -19.70 -16.24
N LYS A 249 -22.09 -19.85 -16.92
CA LYS A 249 -21.91 -20.80 -18.03
C LYS A 249 -21.54 -22.22 -17.55
N LEU A 250 -20.92 -22.33 -16.38
CA LEU A 250 -20.53 -23.60 -15.75
C LEU A 250 -21.56 -24.12 -14.75
N LYS A 251 -22.86 -23.85 -14.94
CA LYS A 251 -23.91 -24.39 -14.06
C LYS A 251 -23.87 -25.92 -14.05
N GLY A 252 -23.77 -26.50 -12.85
CA GLY A 252 -23.68 -27.95 -12.65
C GLY A 252 -22.27 -28.52 -12.81
N TYR A 253 -21.26 -27.68 -13.08
CA TYR A 253 -19.87 -28.08 -12.96
C TYR A 253 -19.52 -28.44 -11.51
N SER A 254 -18.70 -29.48 -11.34
CA SER A 254 -18.06 -29.78 -10.05
C SER A 254 -16.57 -29.97 -10.29
N CYS A 255 -15.76 -29.29 -9.49
CA CYS A 255 -14.33 -29.57 -9.42
C CYS A 255 -14.11 -31.04 -8.98
N PRO A 256 -13.09 -31.73 -9.49
CA PRO A 256 -12.72 -33.07 -9.03
C PRO A 256 -12.44 -33.08 -7.52
N GLN A 257 -13.18 -33.90 -6.78
CA GLN A 257 -13.20 -33.86 -5.31
C GLN A 257 -11.89 -34.39 -4.70
N ASP A 258 -11.27 -35.38 -5.33
CA ASP A 258 -9.94 -35.89 -4.97
C ASP A 258 -8.88 -34.78 -4.97
N TRP A 259 -8.93 -33.90 -5.98
CA TRP A 259 -8.06 -32.74 -6.04
C TRP A 259 -8.34 -31.74 -4.91
N VAL A 260 -9.60 -31.38 -4.68
CA VAL A 260 -9.98 -30.44 -3.61
C VAL A 260 -9.56 -30.96 -2.24
N ILE A 261 -9.82 -32.24 -1.96
CA ILE A 261 -9.46 -32.91 -0.71
C ILE A 261 -7.94 -32.93 -0.52
N SER A 262 -7.17 -33.35 -1.53
CA SER A 262 -5.71 -33.42 -1.42
C SER A 262 -5.06 -32.06 -1.12
N LEU A 263 -5.54 -30.98 -1.76
CA LEU A 263 -5.09 -29.62 -1.47
C LEU A 263 -5.42 -29.21 -0.03
N LYS A 264 -6.63 -29.52 0.45
CA LYS A 264 -7.06 -29.21 1.82
C LYS A 264 -6.29 -29.99 2.88
N GLU A 265 -6.00 -31.26 2.65
CA GLU A 265 -5.17 -32.06 3.55
C GLU A 265 -3.74 -31.52 3.61
N ALA A 266 -3.18 -31.09 2.49
CA ALA A 266 -1.87 -30.43 2.46
C ALA A 266 -1.89 -29.10 3.22
N ASP A 267 -2.93 -28.29 3.02
CA ASP A 267 -3.15 -27.01 3.72
C ASP A 267 -3.23 -27.21 5.23
N GLN A 268 -4.06 -28.15 5.69
CA GLN A 268 -4.24 -28.48 7.11
C GLN A 268 -2.97 -29.02 7.75
N ARG A 269 -2.20 -29.89 7.06
CA ARG A 269 -0.90 -30.36 7.54
C ARG A 269 0.04 -29.18 7.77
N LYS A 270 0.09 -28.22 6.85
CA LYS A 270 0.97 -27.05 6.98
C LYS A 270 0.50 -26.10 8.09
N GLU A 271 -0.81 -25.88 8.23
CA GLU A 271 -1.38 -25.12 9.35
C GLU A 271 -1.06 -25.78 10.70
N LYS A 272 -1.11 -27.12 10.79
CA LYS A 272 -0.70 -27.86 12.00
C LYS A 272 0.79 -27.62 12.31
N THR A 273 1.67 -27.75 11.33
CA THR A 273 3.11 -27.46 11.51
C THR A 273 3.35 -26.01 11.95
N ASN A 274 2.61 -25.04 11.40
CA ASN A 274 2.73 -23.64 11.81
C ASN A 274 2.30 -23.44 13.28
N ARG A 275 1.27 -24.18 13.72
CA ARG A 275 0.79 -24.17 15.11
C ARG A 275 1.79 -24.83 16.06
N GLU A 276 2.42 -25.94 15.66
CA GLU A 276 3.51 -26.57 16.42
C GLU A 276 4.68 -25.59 16.61
N LYS A 277 5.06 -24.85 15.55
CA LYS A 277 6.07 -23.79 15.64
C LYS A 277 5.70 -22.62 16.55
N ALA A 278 4.42 -22.40 16.80
CA ALA A 278 3.96 -21.37 17.73
C ALA A 278 4.26 -21.75 19.19
N GLU A 279 4.34 -23.04 19.51
CA GLU A 279 4.65 -23.51 20.86
C GLU A 279 6.15 -23.62 21.14
N GLU A 280 6.99 -23.44 20.13
CA GLU A 280 8.45 -23.39 20.30
C GLU A 280 8.85 -22.16 21.14
N ARG A 281 9.73 -22.38 22.12
CA ARG A 281 10.32 -21.27 22.88
C ARG A 281 11.36 -20.54 22.03
N THR A 282 11.23 -19.22 21.96
CA THR A 282 12.30 -18.35 21.48
C THR A 282 13.37 -18.17 22.56
N GLU A 283 14.57 -17.70 22.21
CA GLU A 283 15.60 -17.39 23.21
C GLU A 283 15.15 -16.25 24.13
N GLN A 284 14.65 -15.15 23.54
CA GLN A 284 14.14 -13.97 24.22
C GLN A 284 12.73 -13.59 23.72
N TYR A 285 11.94 -12.95 24.59
CA TYR A 285 10.61 -12.40 24.28
C TYR A 285 9.56 -13.42 23.79
N LEU A 286 8.45 -12.95 23.21
CA LEU A 286 7.33 -13.79 22.80
C LEU A 286 7.61 -14.52 21.48
N ASN A 287 7.02 -15.70 21.28
CA ASN A 287 6.96 -16.29 19.94
C ASN A 287 5.95 -15.51 19.08
N PRO A 288 6.35 -14.91 17.95
CA PRO A 288 5.46 -14.12 17.11
C PRO A 288 4.28 -14.92 16.54
N LEU A 289 4.45 -16.21 16.24
CA LEU A 289 3.36 -17.04 15.74
C LEU A 289 2.31 -17.30 16.80
N LYS A 290 2.72 -17.50 18.05
CA LYS A 290 1.80 -17.67 19.17
C LYS A 290 0.95 -16.42 19.35
N LEU A 291 1.60 -15.27 19.42
CA LEU A 291 0.92 -13.97 19.46
C LEU A 291 -0.11 -13.82 18.33
N LEU A 292 0.29 -14.11 17.09
CA LEU A 292 -0.59 -13.99 15.92
C LEU A 292 -1.77 -14.98 15.96
N HIS A 293 -1.59 -16.18 16.53
CA HIS A 293 -2.68 -17.15 16.73
C HIS A 293 -3.69 -16.68 17.78
N HIS A 294 -3.22 -16.10 18.90
CA HIS A 294 -4.10 -15.51 19.91
C HIS A 294 -4.86 -14.31 19.36
N VAL A 295 -4.19 -13.43 18.59
CA VAL A 295 -4.85 -12.32 17.88
C VAL A 295 -5.90 -12.85 16.91
N ASP A 296 -5.55 -13.81 16.04
CA ASP A 296 -6.53 -14.40 15.10
C ASP A 296 -7.71 -15.05 15.83
N TYR A 297 -7.51 -15.67 16.99
CA TYR A 297 -8.60 -16.23 17.79
C TYR A 297 -9.56 -15.16 18.32
N LEU A 298 -9.05 -13.99 18.70
CA LEU A 298 -9.82 -12.90 19.34
C LEU A 298 -10.41 -11.88 18.36
N LEU A 299 -10.02 -11.90 17.08
CA LEU A 299 -10.54 -10.99 16.07
C LEU A 299 -12.06 -11.19 15.85
N PRO A 300 -12.88 -10.13 15.96
CA PRO A 300 -14.33 -10.21 15.72
C PRO A 300 -14.66 -10.39 14.24
N GLU A 301 -15.87 -10.85 13.91
CA GLU A 301 -16.31 -11.07 12.52
C GLU A 301 -16.29 -9.79 11.65
N HIS A 302 -16.45 -8.62 12.26
CA HIS A 302 -16.45 -7.32 11.58
C HIS A 302 -15.07 -6.63 11.59
N SER A 303 -13.99 -7.38 11.88
CA SER A 303 -12.62 -6.85 11.90
C SER A 303 -12.13 -6.46 10.50
N LEU A 304 -11.35 -5.39 10.41
CA LEU A 304 -10.59 -5.01 9.22
C LEU A 304 -9.11 -4.88 9.57
N LEU A 305 -8.26 -5.54 8.80
CA LEU A 305 -6.83 -5.62 9.05
C LEU A 305 -6.07 -4.76 8.04
N VAL A 306 -5.15 -3.95 8.54
CA VAL A 306 -4.19 -3.17 7.76
C VAL A 306 -2.80 -3.73 8.03
N ALA A 307 -2.13 -4.20 6.98
CA ALA A 307 -0.79 -4.76 7.05
C ALA A 307 0.25 -3.71 6.64
N ASP A 308 1.19 -3.38 7.53
CA ASP A 308 2.29 -2.45 7.24
C ASP A 308 3.58 -2.92 7.93
N GLY A 309 4.50 -3.48 7.17
CA GLY A 309 5.74 -4.02 7.72
C GLY A 309 6.35 -5.13 6.88
N GLY A 310 7.51 -5.61 7.32
CA GLY A 310 8.24 -6.70 6.69
C GLY A 310 7.90 -8.05 7.31
N ASP A 311 8.85 -8.60 8.07
CA ASP A 311 8.85 -10.02 8.46
C ASP A 311 7.68 -10.42 9.38
N PHE A 312 7.36 -9.58 10.36
CA PHE A 312 6.23 -9.82 11.26
C PHE A 312 4.89 -9.83 10.51
N VAL A 313 4.67 -8.86 9.62
CA VAL A 313 3.45 -8.77 8.80
C VAL A 313 3.36 -9.90 7.79
N ALA A 314 4.48 -10.27 7.19
CA ALA A 314 4.53 -11.44 6.33
C ALA A 314 4.19 -12.71 7.12
N SER A 315 4.64 -12.85 8.38
CA SER A 315 4.22 -13.94 9.27
C SER A 315 2.73 -13.88 9.61
N ALA A 316 2.20 -12.68 9.88
CA ALA A 316 0.77 -12.46 10.09
C ALA A 316 -0.06 -12.92 8.87
N ALA A 317 0.44 -12.69 7.65
CA ALA A 317 -0.22 -13.12 6.43
C ALA A 317 -0.30 -14.65 6.23
N TYR A 318 0.50 -15.43 6.97
CA TYR A 318 0.39 -16.90 7.05
C TYR A 318 -0.59 -17.37 8.12
N ILE A 319 -0.77 -16.60 9.21
CA ILE A 319 -1.50 -17.02 10.41
C ILE A 319 -2.91 -16.42 10.46
N ILE A 320 -3.04 -15.10 10.34
CA ILE A 320 -4.30 -14.38 10.52
C ILE A 320 -5.24 -14.59 9.33
N LYS A 321 -6.52 -14.83 9.61
CA LYS A 321 -7.58 -15.10 8.63
C LYS A 321 -8.55 -13.91 8.56
N PRO A 322 -8.52 -13.08 7.51
CA PRO A 322 -9.52 -12.03 7.35
C PRO A 322 -10.93 -12.63 7.26
N ARG A 323 -11.92 -11.95 7.84
CA ARG A 323 -13.26 -12.52 8.09
C ARG A 323 -14.16 -12.52 6.87
N GLY A 324 -13.92 -11.63 5.92
CA GLY A 324 -14.69 -11.55 4.68
C GLY A 324 -14.06 -10.64 3.62
N PRO A 325 -14.72 -10.44 2.47
CA PRO A 325 -14.20 -9.59 1.41
C PRO A 325 -13.84 -8.18 1.92
N LEU A 326 -12.78 -7.60 1.36
CA LEU A 326 -12.34 -6.23 1.69
C LEU A 326 -12.02 -6.03 3.19
N SER A 327 -11.62 -7.08 3.92
CA SER A 327 -11.21 -7.01 5.34
C SER A 327 -9.69 -7.07 5.54
N TRP A 328 -8.92 -6.93 4.45
CA TRP A 328 -7.46 -6.90 4.47
C TRP A 328 -6.96 -5.82 3.50
N LEU A 329 -6.13 -4.90 4.01
CA LEU A 329 -5.43 -3.87 3.24
C LEU A 329 -3.92 -4.11 3.33
N ASP A 330 -3.23 -4.05 2.20
CA ASP A 330 -1.77 -4.21 2.09
C ASP A 330 -1.17 -3.11 1.19
N PRO A 331 0.13 -2.77 1.36
CA PRO A 331 0.82 -1.75 0.55
C PRO A 331 1.00 -2.13 -0.93
N GLY A 332 0.52 -3.32 -1.35
CA GLY A 332 0.60 -3.78 -2.72
C GLY A 332 2.04 -4.07 -3.16
N ALA A 333 2.26 -4.03 -4.48
CA ALA A 333 3.56 -4.38 -5.07
C ALA A 333 4.66 -3.33 -4.79
N PHE A 334 4.29 -2.09 -4.49
CA PHE A 334 5.28 -1.05 -4.18
C PHE A 334 5.84 -1.21 -2.76
N GLY A 335 5.13 -1.90 -1.86
CA GLY A 335 5.67 -2.29 -0.55
C GLY A 335 6.04 -1.11 0.36
N THR A 336 5.39 0.05 0.19
CA THR A 336 5.68 1.26 0.97
C THR A 336 5.41 1.03 2.46
N LEU A 337 6.44 1.22 3.28
CA LEU A 337 6.30 1.23 4.74
C LEU A 337 5.71 2.57 5.20
N GLY A 338 4.94 2.54 6.29
CA GLY A 338 4.33 3.72 6.89
C GLY A 338 2.93 4.06 6.35
N VAL A 339 2.35 3.20 5.50
CA VAL A 339 0.98 3.38 4.99
C VAL A 339 -0.09 3.08 6.05
N GLY A 340 0.26 2.36 7.13
CA GLY A 340 -0.66 1.76 8.08
C GLY A 340 -1.61 2.76 8.70
N GLY A 341 -1.11 3.93 9.10
CA GLY A 341 -1.93 4.94 9.79
C GLY A 341 -2.97 5.56 8.86
N GLY A 342 -2.55 5.97 7.67
CA GLY A 342 -3.46 6.53 6.65
C GLY A 342 -4.49 5.51 6.14
N PHE A 343 -4.09 4.26 5.96
CA PHE A 343 -5.03 3.19 5.57
C PHE A 343 -6.04 2.89 6.67
N ALA A 344 -5.62 2.86 7.94
CA ALA A 344 -6.52 2.66 9.07
C ALA A 344 -7.50 3.81 9.24
N LEU A 345 -7.03 5.05 9.06
CA LEU A 345 -7.85 6.25 9.04
C LEU A 345 -8.97 6.13 7.99
N GLY A 346 -8.59 5.86 6.73
CA GLY A 346 -9.56 5.70 5.64
C GLY A 346 -10.52 4.52 5.87
N ALA A 347 -10.00 3.39 6.34
CA ALA A 347 -10.80 2.21 6.64
C ALA A 347 -11.85 2.48 7.71
N LYS A 348 -11.47 3.15 8.81
CA LYS A 348 -12.37 3.46 9.92
C LYS A 348 -13.43 4.48 9.54
N LEU A 349 -13.09 5.48 8.71
CA LEU A 349 -14.06 6.45 8.21
C LEU A 349 -15.06 5.83 7.22
N CYS A 350 -14.62 4.90 6.37
CA CYS A 350 -15.49 4.18 5.45
C CYS A 350 -16.33 3.09 6.14
N ARG A 351 -15.85 2.56 7.27
CA ARG A 351 -16.49 1.49 8.06
C ARG A 351 -16.44 1.82 9.55
N PRO A 352 -17.26 2.78 10.02
CA PRO A 352 -17.21 3.26 11.41
C PRO A 352 -17.46 2.15 12.43
N ASP A 353 -18.25 1.14 12.07
CA ASP A 353 -18.60 0.03 12.96
C ASP A 353 -17.56 -1.10 12.97
N SER A 354 -16.59 -1.11 12.05
CA SER A 354 -15.54 -2.14 12.00
C SER A 354 -14.50 -1.95 13.10
N GLU A 355 -14.03 -3.06 13.69
CA GLU A 355 -12.84 -3.06 14.56
C GLU A 355 -11.60 -3.05 13.65
N VAL A 356 -10.97 -1.88 13.52
CA VAL A 356 -9.82 -1.70 12.63
C VAL A 356 -8.53 -1.98 13.39
N TRP A 357 -7.78 -2.95 12.87
CA TRP A 357 -6.47 -3.35 13.37
C TRP A 357 -5.38 -2.97 12.40
N ILE A 358 -4.27 -2.45 12.92
CA ILE A 358 -3.04 -2.26 12.17
C ILE A 358 -2.00 -3.25 12.69
N LEU A 359 -1.43 -4.03 11.79
CA LEU A 359 -0.34 -4.95 12.07
C LEU A 359 0.94 -4.31 11.58
N TYR A 360 1.79 -3.92 12.53
CA TYR A 360 3.04 -3.22 12.28
C TYR A 360 4.26 -4.11 12.51
N GLY A 361 5.29 -3.98 11.67
CA GLY A 361 6.66 -4.13 12.14
C GLY A 361 7.11 -2.85 12.85
N ASP A 362 8.04 -2.96 13.80
CA ASP A 362 8.63 -1.80 14.50
C ASP A 362 9.22 -0.75 13.54
N GLY A 363 9.99 -1.17 12.52
CA GLY A 363 10.57 -0.28 11.52
C GLY A 363 9.50 0.48 10.71
N SER A 364 8.39 -0.16 10.35
CA SER A 364 7.26 0.50 9.67
C SER A 364 6.48 1.44 10.58
N LEU A 365 6.29 1.05 11.85
CA LEU A 365 5.60 1.90 12.82
C LEU A 365 6.33 3.24 12.99
N GLY A 366 7.66 3.24 12.97
CA GLY A 366 8.47 4.45 13.07
C GLY A 366 8.08 5.55 12.06
N PHE A 367 7.62 5.19 10.86
CA PHE A 367 7.14 6.15 9.86
C PHE A 367 5.72 6.67 10.09
N SER A 368 4.90 5.90 10.81
CA SER A 368 3.46 6.14 10.94
C SER A 368 3.00 6.45 12.36
N ILE A 369 3.87 6.39 13.37
CA ILE A 369 3.48 6.51 14.78
C ILE A 369 2.84 7.87 15.12
N MET A 370 3.24 8.93 14.43
CA MET A 370 2.66 10.26 14.63
C MET A 370 1.17 10.34 14.25
N GLU A 371 0.65 9.39 13.47
CA GLU A 371 -0.80 9.32 13.18
C GLU A 371 -1.66 9.03 14.41
N PHE A 372 -1.07 8.60 15.54
CA PHE A 372 -1.79 8.54 16.81
C PHE A 372 -2.32 9.91 17.26
N ASP A 373 -1.61 11.01 16.98
CA ASP A 373 -2.13 12.37 17.20
C ASP A 373 -3.41 12.59 16.36
N THR A 374 -3.40 12.21 15.08
CA THR A 374 -4.57 12.27 14.21
C THR A 374 -5.73 11.44 14.76
N PHE A 375 -5.46 10.19 15.15
CA PHE A 375 -6.49 9.31 15.71
C PHE A 375 -7.13 9.88 16.96
N VAL A 376 -6.34 10.47 17.86
CA VAL A 376 -6.83 11.10 19.09
C VAL A 376 -7.65 12.35 18.76
N ARG A 377 -7.10 13.30 17.99
CA ARG A 377 -7.77 14.57 17.65
C ARG A 377 -9.11 14.36 16.96
N HIS A 378 -9.19 13.36 16.08
CA HIS A 378 -10.41 13.04 15.33
C HIS A 378 -11.29 11.96 15.99
N ARG A 379 -10.90 11.45 17.18
CA ARG A 379 -11.62 10.39 17.91
C ARG A 379 -11.87 9.15 17.05
N ILE A 380 -10.80 8.67 16.41
CA ILE A 380 -10.82 7.53 15.50
C ILE A 380 -10.22 6.33 16.23
N PRO A 381 -11.05 5.43 16.79
CA PRO A 381 -10.54 4.30 17.54
C PRO A 381 -10.00 3.22 16.60
N VAL A 382 -8.70 2.93 16.75
CA VAL A 382 -7.99 1.86 16.04
C VAL A 382 -7.12 1.09 17.03
N ILE A 383 -6.81 -0.16 16.71
CA ILE A 383 -5.90 -1.01 17.49
C ILE A 383 -4.65 -1.24 16.65
N ALA A 384 -3.51 -0.70 17.07
CA ALA A 384 -2.22 -1.04 16.48
C ALA A 384 -1.55 -2.16 17.26
N LEU A 385 -1.12 -3.22 16.59
CA LEU A 385 -0.25 -4.25 17.13
C LEU A 385 1.10 -4.15 16.44
N VAL A 386 2.16 -3.85 17.20
CA VAL A 386 3.52 -3.86 16.67
C VAL A 386 4.27 -5.10 17.15
N GLY A 387 4.77 -5.88 16.20
CA GLY A 387 5.77 -6.90 16.46
C GLY A 387 7.14 -6.23 16.51
N ASN A 388 7.66 -6.04 17.72
CA ASN A 388 8.91 -5.37 18.01
C ASN A 388 10.00 -6.41 18.26
N ASP A 389 10.81 -6.69 17.23
CA ASP A 389 12.01 -7.54 17.30
C ASP A 389 13.31 -6.74 17.29
N ALA A 390 13.20 -5.41 17.37
CA ALA A 390 14.31 -4.46 17.27
C ALA A 390 15.17 -4.70 16.03
N CYS A 391 14.55 -5.02 14.88
CA CYS A 391 15.29 -5.35 13.68
C CYS A 391 14.49 -5.16 12.40
N TRP A 392 15.17 -4.73 11.33
CA TRP A 392 14.65 -4.91 9.97
C TRP A 392 14.84 -6.37 9.52
N THR A 393 14.16 -7.30 10.21
CA THR A 393 14.38 -8.74 10.09
C THR A 393 14.21 -9.26 8.67
N GLN A 394 13.30 -8.67 7.87
CA GLN A 394 13.12 -9.08 6.49
C GLN A 394 14.40 -8.89 5.67
N ILE A 395 15.15 -7.82 5.92
CA ILE A 395 16.45 -7.55 5.26
C ILE A 395 17.55 -8.38 5.94
N SER A 396 17.58 -8.40 7.28
CA SER A 396 18.60 -9.11 8.04
C SER A 396 18.65 -10.61 7.75
N ARG A 397 17.52 -11.26 7.47
CA ARG A 397 17.45 -12.70 7.17
C ARG A 397 18.21 -13.11 5.92
N GLU A 398 18.36 -12.22 4.95
CA GLU A 398 19.18 -12.46 3.76
C GLU A 398 20.59 -11.93 3.93
N GLN A 399 20.71 -10.75 4.52
CA GLN A 399 21.97 -10.05 4.66
C GLN A 399 22.98 -10.86 5.48
N VAL A 400 22.52 -11.53 6.55
CA VAL A 400 23.41 -12.33 7.41
C VAL A 400 23.96 -13.55 6.68
N PRO A 401 23.16 -14.43 6.03
CA PRO A 401 23.69 -15.53 5.23
C PRO A 401 24.58 -15.09 4.06
N LEU A 402 24.23 -13.99 3.37
CA LEU A 402 24.94 -13.54 2.18
C LEU A 402 26.23 -12.77 2.49
N LEU A 403 26.21 -11.90 3.51
CA LEU A 403 27.28 -10.96 3.82
C LEU A 403 27.97 -11.22 5.16
N GLY A 404 27.46 -12.17 5.96
CA GLY A 404 27.99 -12.48 7.29
C GLY A 404 27.70 -11.41 8.37
N SER A 405 26.83 -10.43 8.09
CA SER A 405 26.59 -9.29 8.97
C SER A 405 25.19 -8.71 8.81
N ASN A 406 24.59 -8.21 9.91
CA ASN A 406 23.31 -7.51 9.94
C ASN A 406 23.46 -5.97 10.01
N VAL A 407 24.60 -5.43 9.55
CA VAL A 407 24.87 -3.98 9.55
C VAL A 407 23.66 -3.17 9.04
N ALA A 408 23.36 -2.08 9.73
CA ALA A 408 22.23 -1.17 9.45
C ALA A 408 20.82 -1.80 9.51
N CYS A 409 20.69 -3.04 9.99
CA CYS A 409 19.38 -3.68 10.21
C CYS A 409 19.06 -3.89 11.70
N ALA A 410 20.04 -3.77 12.59
CA ALA A 410 19.82 -3.81 14.03
C ALA A 410 19.24 -2.48 14.52
N LEU A 411 18.16 -2.55 15.30
CA LEU A 411 17.55 -1.42 15.99
C LEU A 411 17.64 -1.66 17.51
N ASP A 412 17.13 -0.71 18.29
CA ASP A 412 16.91 -0.86 19.72
C ASP A 412 15.43 -1.11 20.02
N TYR A 413 15.17 -1.84 21.11
CA TYR A 413 13.82 -1.97 21.64
C TYR A 413 13.34 -0.62 22.15
N LEU A 414 12.35 -0.04 21.47
CA LEU A 414 11.69 1.20 21.91
C LEU A 414 10.37 0.90 22.62
N ASP A 415 10.08 1.70 23.65
CA ASP A 415 8.82 1.68 24.38
C ASP A 415 7.70 2.39 23.59
N TYR A 416 7.33 1.84 22.43
CA TYR A 416 6.29 2.42 21.56
C TYR A 416 4.95 2.64 22.28
N HIS A 417 4.64 1.78 23.26
CA HIS A 417 3.47 1.93 24.13
C HIS A 417 3.52 3.24 24.96
N VAL A 418 4.69 3.66 25.43
CA VAL A 418 4.87 4.96 26.12
C VAL A 418 4.83 6.12 25.11
N VAL A 419 5.42 5.95 23.93
CA VAL A 419 5.41 6.99 22.89
C VAL A 419 3.98 7.39 22.52
N VAL A 420 3.07 6.43 22.31
CA VAL A 420 1.69 6.75 21.96
C VAL A 420 0.90 7.40 23.09
N GLU A 421 1.27 7.19 24.35
CA GLU A 421 0.67 7.91 25.48
C GLU A 421 1.00 9.39 25.44
N GLY A 422 2.22 9.75 25.03
CA GLY A 422 2.63 11.13 24.77
C GLY A 422 1.83 11.81 23.65
N LEU A 423 1.28 11.03 22.71
CA LEU A 423 0.39 11.48 21.64
C LEU A 423 -1.10 11.46 22.04
N GLY A 424 -1.42 11.09 23.28
CA GLY A 424 -2.78 11.02 23.81
C GLY A 424 -3.50 9.68 23.59
N GLY A 425 -2.85 8.71 22.94
CA GLY A 425 -3.34 7.34 22.81
C GLY A 425 -3.17 6.53 24.10
N LYS A 426 -3.40 5.21 24.02
CA LYS A 426 -3.10 4.28 25.12
C LYS A 426 -2.15 3.19 24.67
N GLY A 427 -1.10 2.98 25.46
CA GLY A 427 -0.14 1.92 25.27
C GLY A 427 -0.43 0.71 26.15
N LEU A 428 -0.15 -0.47 25.64
CA LEU A 428 -0.11 -1.73 26.39
C LEU A 428 1.14 -2.51 25.95
N LEU A 429 1.81 -3.16 26.90
CA LEU A 429 3.05 -3.91 26.66
C LEU A 429 2.79 -5.42 26.81
N LEU A 430 3.18 -6.17 25.78
CA LEU A 430 3.19 -7.63 25.78
C LEU A 430 4.63 -8.13 25.77
N THR A 431 4.98 -8.94 26.77
CA THR A 431 6.30 -9.55 26.94
C THR A 431 6.15 -11.02 27.31
N ARG A 432 7.26 -11.74 27.42
CA ARG A 432 7.25 -13.11 27.94
C ARG A 432 6.75 -13.20 29.39
N GLN A 433 6.93 -12.15 30.20
CA GLN A 433 6.53 -12.19 31.62
C GLN A 433 5.02 -12.16 31.83
N ASN A 434 4.25 -11.73 30.83
CA ASN A 434 2.79 -11.65 30.89
C ASN A 434 2.12 -12.42 29.74
N GLU A 435 2.82 -13.41 29.19
CA GLU A 435 2.34 -14.25 28.08
C GLU A 435 1.05 -15.00 28.44
N ASP A 436 0.94 -15.44 29.68
CA ASP A 436 -0.22 -16.08 30.30
C ASP A 436 -1.44 -15.16 30.45
N GLN A 437 -1.25 -13.84 30.36
CA GLN A 437 -2.31 -12.82 30.37
C GLN A 437 -2.56 -12.21 28.98
N MET A 438 -1.97 -12.76 27.92
CA MET A 438 -2.02 -12.20 26.57
C MET A 438 -3.45 -11.94 26.09
N ASP A 439 -4.36 -12.89 26.27
CA ASP A 439 -5.76 -12.75 25.87
C ASP A 439 -6.47 -11.62 26.61
N ASP A 440 -6.21 -11.46 27.90
CA ASP A 440 -6.82 -10.41 28.73
C ASP A 440 -6.33 -9.03 28.33
N ILE A 441 -5.04 -8.90 28.00
CA ILE A 441 -4.43 -7.67 27.50
C ILE A 441 -5.04 -7.30 26.14
N ILE A 442 -5.19 -8.26 25.23
CA ILE A 442 -5.83 -8.05 23.92
C ILE A 442 -7.30 -7.63 24.10
N ARG A 443 -8.07 -8.33 24.96
CA ARG A 443 -9.47 -7.97 25.24
C ARG A 443 -9.60 -6.59 25.86
N THR A 444 -8.64 -6.21 26.71
CA THR A 444 -8.57 -4.86 27.30
C THR A 444 -8.34 -3.81 26.21
N ALA A 445 -7.43 -4.06 25.27
CA ALA A 445 -7.20 -3.18 24.11
C ALA A 445 -8.49 -3.01 23.30
N GLN A 446 -9.15 -4.12 22.94
CA GLN A 446 -10.42 -4.10 22.21
C GLN A 446 -11.51 -3.33 22.97
N SER A 447 -11.64 -3.53 24.28
CA SER A 447 -12.63 -2.82 25.10
C SER A 447 -12.37 -1.33 25.14
N LYS A 448 -11.12 -0.89 25.32
CA LYS A 448 -10.76 0.53 25.32
C LYS A 448 -10.96 1.16 23.94
N CYS A 449 -10.63 0.45 22.88
CA CYS A 449 -10.89 0.86 21.50
C CYS A 449 -12.39 1.09 21.24
N ARG A 450 -13.25 0.16 21.65
CA ARG A 450 -14.71 0.34 21.57
C ARG A 450 -15.22 1.57 22.33
N ASN A 451 -14.51 2.00 23.37
CA ASN A 451 -14.79 3.22 24.13
C ASN A 451 -14.16 4.49 23.50
N GLY A 452 -13.70 4.42 22.25
CA GLY A 452 -13.22 5.59 21.48
C GLY A 452 -11.72 5.90 21.62
N GLN A 453 -10.94 5.05 22.29
CA GLN A 453 -9.51 5.28 22.50
C GLN A 453 -8.66 4.58 21.44
N PRO A 454 -7.76 5.26 20.72
CA PRO A 454 -6.77 4.58 19.89
C PRO A 454 -5.72 3.89 20.77
N ILE A 455 -5.46 2.60 20.51
CA ILE A 455 -4.62 1.74 21.35
C ILE A 455 -3.41 1.24 20.57
N LEU A 456 -2.25 1.17 21.21
CA LEU A 456 -1.07 0.45 20.72
C LEU A 456 -0.70 -0.70 21.66
N LEU A 457 -0.66 -1.92 21.13
CA LEU A 457 -0.08 -3.10 21.72
C LEU A 457 1.38 -3.24 21.24
N ASN A 458 2.33 -2.94 22.12
CA ASN A 458 3.75 -3.16 21.86
C ASN A 458 4.10 -4.59 22.28
N ALA A 459 4.29 -5.49 21.31
CA ALA A 459 4.66 -6.86 21.60
C ALA A 459 6.15 -7.06 21.33
N LEU A 460 6.93 -7.31 22.39
CA LEU A 460 8.31 -7.71 22.24
C LEU A 460 8.33 -9.15 21.74
N ILE A 461 8.92 -9.40 20.57
CA ILE A 461 8.91 -10.70 19.91
C ILE A 461 10.34 -11.20 19.65
N GLY A 462 10.52 -12.52 19.77
CA GLY A 462 11.79 -13.18 19.57
C GLY A 462 12.00 -13.69 18.14
N LYS A 463 13.24 -14.07 17.84
CA LYS A 463 13.60 -14.71 16.58
C LYS A 463 13.05 -16.14 16.51
N THR A 464 12.63 -16.54 15.31
CA THR A 464 12.18 -17.90 15.00
C THR A 464 12.77 -18.38 13.67
N THR A 465 12.80 -19.70 13.49
CA THR A 465 13.11 -20.37 12.22
C THR A 465 11.91 -20.36 11.26
N PHE A 466 10.78 -19.79 11.67
CA PHE A 466 9.65 -19.61 10.77
C PHE A 466 10.06 -18.67 9.63
N ARG A 467 9.73 -19.07 8.39
CA ARG A 467 10.12 -18.37 7.16
C ARG A 467 11.63 -18.28 6.92
N GLU A 468 12.45 -19.10 7.57
CA GLU A 468 13.86 -19.27 7.20
C GLU A 468 13.99 -19.68 5.70
N GLY A 469 14.94 -19.06 5.01
CA GLY A 469 15.10 -19.19 3.56
C GLY A 469 14.10 -18.40 2.71
N SER A 470 13.19 -17.61 3.32
CA SER A 470 12.37 -16.65 2.57
C SER A 470 13.24 -15.50 2.07
N ILE A 471 13.02 -15.13 0.81
CA ILE A 471 13.78 -14.07 0.14
C ILE A 471 13.01 -12.75 0.23
N ALA A 472 13.67 -11.67 0.65
CA ALA A 472 13.23 -10.30 0.53
C ALA A 472 13.48 -9.84 -0.92
N MET A 473 12.49 -10.06 -1.79
CA MET A 473 12.53 -9.58 -3.18
C MET A 473 11.88 -8.22 -3.35
#